data_AF-A0A2H3CCW6-F1
#
_entry.id   AF-A0A2H3CCW6-F1
#
_cell.length_a   1.000
_cell.length_b   1.000
_cell.length_c   1.000
_cell.angle_alpha   90.00
_cell.angle_beta   90.00
_cell.angle_gamma   90.00
#
_symmetry.space_group_name_H-M   'P 1'
#
loop_
_entity.id
_entity.type
_entity.pdbx_description
1 polymer ?
#
loop_
_entity_poly.entity_id
_entity_poly.type
_entity_poly.pdbx_seq_one_letter_code
_entity_poly.pdbx_strand_id
1 'polypeptide(L)'
;DYHSETLQKDGLDINEEAREKMMDDILNSNIKVGPSEENKVHFEMKMTQDEILKPLKLSKNDSTPRINGATNKFFKVFNDRHIEDVRKGLSSFDIIGMLTEVFNDIEEYGMDGSTSFTEGWMYPIYKKND
;
A
#
# COMPACT_ATOMS: atom_id res chain seq x y z
N ASP A 1 23.06 -4.45 8.70
CA ASP A 1 22.63 -4.46 7.30
C ASP A 1 21.35 -5.29 7.20
N TYR A 2 20.23 -4.67 7.60
CA TYR A 2 18.94 -5.33 7.83
C TYR A 2 17.99 -5.13 6.63
N HIS A 3 18.45 -4.46 5.58
CA HIS A 3 17.58 -3.66 4.71
C HIS A 3 17.37 -4.14 3.28
N SER A 4 18.00 -5.21 2.79
CA SER A 4 17.88 -5.45 1.33
C SER A 4 17.77 -6.87 0.82
N GLU A 5 18.21 -7.93 1.50
CA GLU A 5 18.21 -9.24 0.80
C GLU A 5 17.90 -10.47 1.67
N THR A 6 18.02 -10.36 2.98
CA THR A 6 17.98 -11.53 3.86
C THR A 6 16.60 -11.86 4.38
N LEU A 7 15.72 -10.88 4.63
CA LEU A 7 14.40 -11.12 5.25
C LEU A 7 13.47 -11.97 4.37
N GLN A 8 13.43 -11.69 3.07
CA GLN A 8 12.62 -12.50 2.14
C GLN A 8 13.21 -13.88 1.89
N LYS A 9 14.49 -14.08 2.19
CA LYS A 9 15.23 -15.35 2.00
C LYS A 9 15.43 -16.13 3.31
N ASP A 10 15.03 -15.56 4.45
CA ASP A 10 15.25 -16.14 5.78
C ASP A 10 14.33 -17.36 5.96
N GLY A 11 14.92 -18.55 6.09
CA GLY A 11 14.18 -19.82 6.14
C GLY A 11 13.74 -20.38 4.78
N LEU A 12 14.11 -19.75 3.66
CA LEU A 12 13.89 -20.30 2.31
C LEU A 12 15.00 -21.29 1.92
N ASP A 13 15.11 -22.39 2.67
CA ASP A 13 15.90 -23.56 2.25
C ASP A 13 15.00 -24.58 1.51
N ILE A 14 13.93 -24.07 0.87
CA ILE A 14 12.90 -24.86 0.20
C ILE A 14 13.09 -24.67 -1.30
N ASN A 15 13.26 -25.79 -2.01
CA ASN A 15 13.27 -25.83 -3.47
C ASN A 15 12.07 -25.04 -4.03
N GLU A 16 12.33 -24.12 -4.95
CA GLU A 16 11.35 -23.25 -5.60
C GLU A 16 10.19 -24.05 -6.21
N GLU A 17 10.47 -25.17 -6.87
CA GLU A 17 9.42 -26.06 -7.42
C GLU A 17 8.55 -26.68 -6.30
N ALA A 18 9.15 -27.03 -5.16
CA ALA A 18 8.42 -27.59 -4.03
C ALA A 18 7.53 -26.55 -3.36
N ARG A 19 7.99 -25.29 -3.33
CA ARG A 19 7.23 -24.15 -2.81
C ARG A 19 6.04 -23.81 -3.70
N GLU A 20 6.24 -23.74 -5.02
CA GLU A 20 5.15 -23.50 -5.97
C GLU A 20 4.09 -24.61 -5.89
N LYS A 21 4.53 -25.87 -5.89
CA LYS A 21 3.61 -27.01 -5.76
C LYS A 21 2.81 -26.97 -4.44
N MET A 22 3.47 -26.66 -3.32
CA MET A 22 2.78 -26.54 -2.04
C MET A 22 1.80 -25.37 -2.02
N MET A 23 2.15 -24.24 -2.65
CA MET A 23 1.28 -23.09 -2.77
C MET A 23 0.03 -23.43 -3.59
N ASP A 24 0.20 -24.10 -4.74
CA ASP A 24 -0.90 -24.58 -5.57
C ASP A 24 -1.78 -25.59 -4.82
N ASP A 25 -1.19 -26.56 -4.13
CA ASP A 25 -1.93 -27.55 -3.35
C ASP A 25 -2.77 -26.87 -2.25
N ILE A 26 -2.22 -25.89 -1.55
CA ILE A 26 -2.94 -25.14 -0.50
C ILE A 26 -4.05 -24.28 -1.09
N LEU A 27 -3.77 -23.52 -2.15
CA LEU A 27 -4.75 -22.65 -2.80
C LEU A 27 -5.93 -23.47 -3.33
N ASN A 28 -5.66 -24.62 -3.95
CA ASN A 28 -6.70 -25.48 -4.52
C ASN A 28 -7.45 -26.32 -3.48
N SER A 29 -6.80 -26.73 -2.39
CA SER A 29 -7.43 -27.59 -1.37
C SER A 29 -8.21 -26.82 -0.31
N ASN A 30 -7.74 -25.63 0.08
CA ASN A 30 -8.25 -24.89 1.24
C ASN A 30 -9.14 -23.69 0.87
N ILE A 31 -8.98 -23.10 -0.32
CA ILE A 31 -9.81 -21.97 -0.76
C ILE A 31 -10.96 -22.49 -1.63
N LYS A 32 -12.07 -22.84 -0.98
CA LYS A 32 -13.27 -23.39 -1.65
C LYS A 32 -14.33 -22.36 -1.99
N VAL A 33 -14.16 -21.12 -1.52
CA VAL A 33 -15.15 -20.04 -1.64
C VAL A 33 -14.49 -18.89 -2.38
N GLY A 34 -15.01 -18.58 -3.56
CA GLY A 34 -14.64 -17.38 -4.30
C GLY A 34 -15.33 -16.13 -3.75
N PRO A 35 -14.89 -14.93 -4.15
CA PRO A 35 -15.57 -13.69 -3.81
C PRO A 35 -17.02 -13.73 -4.32
N SER A 36 -17.96 -13.21 -3.50
CA SER A 36 -19.34 -12.98 -3.93
C SER A 36 -19.37 -12.00 -5.10
N GLU A 37 -20.46 -11.98 -5.87
CA GLU A 37 -20.63 -11.00 -6.96
C GLU A 37 -20.53 -9.55 -6.43
N GLU A 38 -21.04 -9.30 -5.23
CA GLU A 38 -20.90 -8.01 -4.54
C GLU A 38 -19.42 -7.65 -4.28
N ASN A 39 -18.62 -8.63 -3.84
CA ASN A 39 -17.19 -8.43 -3.63
C ASN A 39 -16.44 -8.21 -4.95
N LYS A 40 -16.80 -8.93 -6.02
CA LYS A 40 -16.19 -8.73 -7.33
C LYS A 40 -16.42 -7.32 -7.85
N VAL A 41 -17.67 -6.86 -7.79
CA VAL A 41 -18.02 -5.48 -8.16
C VAL A 41 -17.24 -4.49 -7.30
N HIS A 42 -17.13 -4.73 -6.00
CA HIS A 42 -16.36 -3.85 -5.12
C HIS A 42 -14.87 -3.82 -5.45
N PHE A 43 -14.26 -4.94 -5.82
CA PHE A 43 -12.85 -5.01 -6.25
C PHE A 43 -12.59 -4.41 -7.63
N GLU A 44 -13.62 -4.26 -8.47
CA GLU A 44 -13.52 -3.56 -9.75
C GLU A 44 -13.70 -2.04 -9.62
N MET A 45 -14.13 -1.55 -8.46
CA MET A 45 -14.32 -0.13 -8.22
C MET A 45 -12.98 0.57 -7.97
N LYS A 46 -12.77 1.69 -8.69
CA LYS A 46 -11.62 2.56 -8.43
C LYS A 46 -11.67 3.13 -7.02
N MET A 47 -10.49 3.24 -6.42
CA MET A 47 -10.30 3.84 -5.11
C MET A 47 -10.75 5.30 -5.10
N THR A 48 -11.48 5.66 -4.06
CA THR A 48 -12.00 7.00 -3.82
C THR A 48 -11.03 7.85 -2.99
N GLN A 49 -11.15 9.18 -3.08
CA GLN A 49 -10.38 10.09 -2.22
C GLN A 49 -10.65 9.84 -0.72
N ASP A 50 -11.87 9.41 -0.38
CA ASP A 50 -12.30 9.13 0.98
C ASP A 50 -11.55 7.92 1.58
N GLU A 51 -11.26 6.91 0.75
CA GLU A 51 -10.47 5.74 1.11
C GLU A 51 -8.99 6.04 1.31
N ILE A 52 -8.49 7.16 0.75
CA ILE A 52 -7.15 7.69 1.07
C ILE A 52 -7.18 8.57 2.32
N LEU A 53 -8.19 9.42 2.42
CA LEU A 53 -8.29 10.42 3.48
C LEU A 53 -8.53 9.79 4.86
N LYS A 54 -9.38 8.76 4.95
CA LYS A 54 -9.72 8.10 6.23
C LYS A 54 -8.47 7.46 6.88
N PRO A 55 -7.70 6.59 6.20
CA PRO A 55 -6.46 6.04 6.76
C PRO A 55 -5.44 7.13 7.07
N LEU A 56 -5.31 8.15 6.22
CA LEU A 56 -4.40 9.25 6.48
C LEU A 56 -4.74 9.94 7.80
N LYS A 57 -6.02 10.28 8.05
CA LYS A 57 -6.46 10.89 9.31
C LYS A 57 -6.16 10.00 10.54
N LEU A 58 -6.42 8.70 10.43
CA LEU A 58 -6.22 7.72 11.50
C LEU A 58 -4.75 7.39 11.76
N SER A 59 -3.87 7.64 10.79
CA SER A 59 -2.44 7.34 10.91
C SER A 59 -1.77 8.17 12.02
N LYS A 60 -0.77 7.59 12.71
CA LYS A 60 -0.01 8.33 13.73
C LYS A 60 0.92 9.34 13.08
N ASN A 61 0.99 10.55 13.64
CA ASN A 61 1.88 11.62 13.16
C ASN A 61 3.36 11.26 13.33
N ASP A 62 3.71 10.66 14.46
CA ASP A 62 5.09 10.32 14.85
C ASP A 62 5.52 8.94 14.31
N SER A 63 4.96 8.54 13.17
CA SER A 63 5.40 7.34 12.48
C SER A 63 6.85 7.52 12.01
N THR A 64 7.68 6.48 12.20
CA THR A 64 9.04 6.46 11.66
C THR A 64 8.99 6.83 10.17
N PRO A 65 9.83 7.78 9.72
CA PRO A 65 9.91 8.12 8.30
C PRO A 65 10.03 6.86 7.44
N ARG A 66 9.26 6.79 6.35
CA ARG A 66 9.41 5.69 5.38
C ARG A 66 10.77 5.82 4.67
N ILE A 67 11.07 4.88 3.77
CA ILE A 67 12.32 4.86 2.98
C ILE A 67 12.59 6.19 2.23
N ASN A 68 11.54 6.95 1.92
CA ASN A 68 11.60 8.27 1.29
C ASN A 68 11.76 9.45 2.28
N GLY A 69 11.91 9.19 3.58
CA GLY A 69 12.03 10.22 4.63
C GLY A 69 10.72 10.95 4.96
N ALA A 70 9.62 10.69 4.25
CA ALA A 70 8.33 11.31 4.53
C ALA A 70 7.59 10.56 5.65
N THR A 71 7.03 11.33 6.58
CA THR A 71 6.16 10.81 7.65
C THR A 71 4.69 11.07 7.30
N ASN A 72 3.76 10.40 7.98
CA ASN A 72 2.33 10.71 7.82
C ASN A 72 2.00 12.18 8.13
N LYS A 73 2.77 12.81 9.02
CA LYS A 73 2.65 14.24 9.32
C LYS A 73 2.87 15.11 8.09
N PHE A 74 3.79 14.74 7.20
CA PHE A 74 4.03 15.46 5.94
C PHE A 74 2.74 15.52 5.11
N PHE A 75 2.14 14.37 4.83
CA PHE A 75 0.92 14.28 4.02
C PHE A 75 -0.28 14.98 4.66
N LYS A 76 -0.44 14.88 5.98
CA LYS A 76 -1.49 15.62 6.72
C LYS A 76 -1.32 17.13 6.59
N VAL A 77 -0.11 17.65 6.78
CA VAL A 77 0.16 19.09 6.66
C VAL A 77 -0.12 19.59 5.25
N PHE A 78 0.22 18.82 4.21
CA PHE A 78 -0.12 19.17 2.83
C PHE A 78 -1.62 19.21 2.60
N ASN A 79 -2.35 18.22 3.12
CA ASN A 79 -3.81 18.19 3.02
C ASN A 79 -4.46 19.37 3.77
N ASP A 80 -4.00 19.68 4.98
CA ASP A 80 -4.52 20.79 5.77
C ASP A 80 -4.27 22.14 5.07
N ARG A 81 -3.08 22.31 4.46
CA ARG A 81 -2.77 23.48 3.63
C ARG A 81 -3.66 23.56 2.40
N HIS A 82 -3.86 22.44 1.70
CA HIS A 82 -4.76 22.38 0.54
C HIS A 82 -6.17 22.85 0.91
N ILE A 83 -6.74 22.33 2.01
CA ILE A 83 -8.06 22.73 2.51
C ILE A 83 -8.11 24.23 2.81
N GLU A 84 -7.11 24.77 3.50
CA GLU A 84 -7.06 26.19 3.87
C GLU A 84 -6.90 27.12 2.67
N ASP A 85 -6.07 26.73 1.70
CA ASP A 85 -5.83 27.52 0.48
C ASP A 85 -7.07 27.51 -0.43
N VAL A 86 -7.74 26.36 -0.59
CA VAL A 86 -9.03 26.27 -1.28
C VAL A 86 -10.08 27.16 -0.60
N ARG A 87 -10.15 27.13 0.74
CA ARG A 87 -11.08 27.98 1.51
C ARG A 87 -10.83 29.47 1.28
N LYS A 88 -9.59 29.86 1.00
CA LYS A 88 -9.18 31.25 0.68
C LYS A 88 -9.30 31.59 -0.80
N GLY A 89 -9.69 30.63 -1.66
CA GLY A 89 -9.73 30.82 -3.11
C GLY A 89 -8.34 30.90 -3.75
N LEU A 90 -7.31 30.37 -3.10
CA LEU A 90 -5.95 30.31 -3.61
C LEU A 90 -5.72 29.02 -4.38
N SER A 91 -4.79 29.06 -5.35
CA SER A 91 -4.28 27.85 -5.98
C SER A 91 -3.56 27.00 -4.94
N SER A 92 -3.81 25.70 -4.95
CA SER A 92 -3.27 24.76 -3.97
C SER A 92 -2.98 23.42 -4.60
N PHE A 93 -2.16 22.61 -3.94
CA PHE A 93 -1.80 21.27 -4.40
C PHE A 93 -2.68 20.23 -3.72
N ASP A 94 -3.54 19.54 -4.49
CA ASP A 94 -4.38 18.47 -3.98
C ASP A 94 -3.58 17.17 -3.83
N ILE A 95 -3.00 17.00 -2.65
CA ILE A 95 -2.24 15.80 -2.30
C ILE A 95 -3.11 14.53 -2.27
N ILE A 96 -4.40 14.64 -1.90
CA ILE A 96 -5.28 13.48 -1.80
C ILE A 96 -5.70 13.04 -3.19
N GLY A 97 -6.10 13.97 -4.05
CA GLY A 97 -6.39 13.70 -5.46
C GLY A 97 -5.21 13.05 -6.16
N MET A 98 -4.00 13.61 -6.01
CA MET A 98 -2.78 13.03 -6.59
C MET A 98 -2.54 11.60 -6.10
N LEU A 99 -2.62 11.35 -4.78
CA LEU A 99 -2.44 10.00 -4.25
C LEU A 99 -3.51 9.03 -4.78
N THR A 100 -4.77 9.45 -4.86
CA THR A 100 -5.85 8.65 -5.43
C THR A 100 -5.58 8.28 -6.89
N GLU A 101 -5.09 9.22 -7.70
CA GLU A 101 -4.71 8.93 -9.09
C GLU A 101 -3.56 7.93 -9.16
N VAL A 102 -2.51 8.12 -8.36
CA VAL A 102 -1.35 7.20 -8.32
C VAL A 102 -1.76 5.78 -7.91
N PHE A 103 -2.60 5.62 -6.89
CA PHE A 103 -3.02 4.29 -6.46
C PHE A 103 -3.90 3.59 -7.50
N ASN A 104 -4.81 4.32 -8.15
CA ASN A 104 -5.62 3.77 -9.23
C ASN A 104 -4.78 3.42 -10.47
N ASP A 105 -3.73 4.20 -10.77
CA ASP A 105 -2.79 3.90 -11.86
C ASP A 105 -2.01 2.61 -11.59
N ILE A 106 -1.50 2.44 -10.37
CA ILE A 106 -0.82 1.22 -9.93
C ILE A 106 -1.76 0.00 -9.98
N GLU A 107 -3.03 0.18 -9.59
CA GLU A 107 -4.03 -0.89 -9.63
C GLU A 107 -4.36 -1.31 -11.07
N GLU A 108 -4.41 -0.35 -12.01
CA GLU A 108 -4.76 -0.60 -13.41
C GLU A 108 -3.58 -1.15 -14.24
N TYR A 109 -2.38 -0.63 -14.03
CA TYR A 109 -1.21 -0.92 -14.87
C TYR A 109 -0.12 -1.75 -14.17
N GLY A 110 -0.27 -1.99 -12.87
CA GLY A 110 0.80 -2.52 -12.05
C GLY A 110 1.88 -1.49 -11.77
N MET A 111 2.98 -1.93 -11.15
CA MET A 111 4.12 -1.06 -10.86
C MET A 111 5.22 -1.19 -11.90
N ASP A 112 5.91 -0.08 -12.14
CA ASP A 112 7.18 -0.10 -12.83
C ASP A 112 8.23 -0.82 -11.96
N GLY A 113 8.78 -1.92 -12.51
CA GLY A 113 9.80 -2.75 -11.86
C GLY A 113 11.15 -2.05 -11.66
N SER A 114 11.34 -0.85 -12.22
CA SER A 114 12.49 0.01 -11.92
C SER A 114 12.35 0.80 -10.63
N THR A 115 11.17 0.77 -9.98
CA THR A 115 10.88 1.54 -8.78
C THR A 115 10.84 0.67 -7.52
N SER A 116 11.43 1.17 -6.43
CA SER A 116 11.35 0.57 -5.10
C SER A 116 10.12 1.04 -4.30
N PHE A 117 9.04 1.43 -4.98
CA PHE A 117 7.90 2.12 -4.35
C PHE A 117 7.22 1.29 -3.24
N THR A 118 7.13 -0.04 -3.43
CA THR A 118 6.47 -0.96 -2.49
C THR A 118 7.38 -1.58 -1.43
N GLU A 119 8.70 -1.44 -1.54
CA GLU A 119 9.64 -2.03 -0.57
C GLU A 119 9.35 -1.55 0.86
N GLY A 120 8.90 -0.29 1.01
CA GLY A 120 8.51 0.28 2.30
C GLY A 120 7.14 -0.15 2.83
N TRP A 121 6.32 -0.87 2.07
CA TRP A 121 4.94 -1.24 2.42
C TRP A 121 4.81 -2.62 3.05
N MET A 122 5.72 -3.55 2.76
CA MET A 122 5.74 -4.90 3.36
C MET A 122 6.36 -4.91 4.78
N TYR A 123 7.12 -3.88 5.12
CA TYR A 123 7.86 -3.78 6.38
C TYR A 123 7.01 -3.81 7.68
N PRO A 124 5.79 -3.22 7.75
CA PRO A 124 4.96 -3.26 8.94
C PRO A 124 4.49 -4.67 9.33
N ILE A 125 4.39 -5.59 8.36
CA ILE A 125 4.00 -6.98 8.62
C ILE A 125 5.10 -7.71 9.40
N TYR A 126 6.36 -7.46 9.05
CA TYR A 126 7.51 -8.18 9.62
C TYR A 126 8.00 -7.62 10.96
N LYS A 127 7.67 -6.37 11.28
CA LYS A 127 8.14 -5.71 12.52
C LYS A 127 7.30 -6.03 13.76
N LYS A 128 6.13 -6.63 13.58
CA LYS A 128 5.27 -7.06 14.67
C LYS A 128 5.71 -8.49 15.00
N ASN A 129 6.55 -8.66 16.01
CA ASN A 129 6.91 -9.96 16.59
C ASN A 129 5.69 -10.55 17.34
N ASP A 130 4.58 -10.77 16.63
CA ASP A 130 3.51 -11.70 17.02
C ASP A 130 3.69 -12.99 16.19
#